data_AF-A0A2R7IV41-F1
#
_entry.id   AF-A0A2R7IV41-F1
#
_cell.length_a   1.000
_cell.length_b   1.000
_cell.length_c   1.000
_cell.angle_alpha   90.00
_cell.angle_beta   90.00
_cell.angle_gamma   90.00
#
_symmetry.space_group_name_H-M   'P 1'
#
loop_
_entity.id
_entity.type
_entity.pdbx_description
1 polymer ?
#
loop_
_entity_poly.entity_id
_entity_poly.type
_entity_poly.pdbx_seq_one_letter_code
_entity_poly.pdbx_strand_id
1 'polypeptide(L)'
;MTDWPIDWRAVVDEAVRRRKAEGLTQSDLAALAGVSRPVVVAFEQGEINLRFERVVAVLDALGLFVQPGRSDSLQSFVHEARKRFVELTADLDEDHPSRQGYGHSEQAYSIDGVGALPSLTQLKTVLAHAPKTSGWTPFWAPTKETIKPAFHEGLIECWIGRPSNDRIFNDAAHSDFWQVARDGTAYLQRGYQEDGHDFDPGTFFDLTLPIWRTAEVLVHAAWLARELGAGTADPIRFVGKYTGLSGRELISWAKPGLRLAIEERLRARADSVDLTAVTSAGEVDNQLEKVVGAIVRPLYERFDGFEPAESLIAGQIVDFKRQLQDF
;
A
#
# COMPACT_ATOMS: atom_id res chain seq x y z
N MET A 1 0.60 25.98 -35.44
CA MET A 1 0.16 25.33 -34.19
C MET A 1 1.31 25.49 -33.22
N THR A 2 1.12 26.32 -32.21
CA THR A 2 2.09 26.55 -31.13
C THR A 2 2.36 25.23 -30.42
N ASP A 3 3.64 24.84 -30.31
CA ASP A 3 4.11 23.67 -29.56
C ASP A 3 3.68 23.80 -28.10
N TRP A 4 2.51 23.24 -27.79
CA TRP A 4 2.10 23.03 -26.42
C TRP A 4 2.78 21.75 -25.93
N PRO A 5 3.44 21.75 -24.77
CA PRO A 5 4.35 20.67 -24.34
C PRO A 5 3.65 19.35 -23.99
N ILE A 6 2.32 19.32 -24.06
CA ILE A 6 1.47 18.15 -23.83
C ILE A 6 0.49 18.01 -24.99
N ASP A 7 0.11 16.78 -25.31
CA ASP A 7 -1.00 16.52 -26.24
C ASP A 7 -2.33 16.95 -25.59
N TRP A 8 -2.60 18.24 -25.66
CA TRP A 8 -3.76 18.86 -25.04
C TRP A 8 -5.07 18.28 -25.58
N ARG A 9 -5.08 17.90 -26.86
CA ARG A 9 -6.25 17.30 -27.51
C ARG A 9 -6.57 15.95 -26.86
N ALA A 10 -5.56 15.10 -26.69
CA ALA A 10 -5.73 13.80 -26.04
C ALA A 10 -6.23 13.92 -24.59
N VAL A 11 -5.73 14.91 -23.83
CA VAL A 11 -6.20 15.18 -22.45
C VAL A 11 -7.69 15.56 -22.44
N VAL A 12 -8.10 16.45 -23.34
CA VAL A 12 -9.49 16.90 -23.45
C VAL A 12 -10.40 15.75 -23.89
N ASP A 13 -9.97 14.95 -24.87
CA ASP A 13 -10.75 13.82 -25.37
C ASP A 13 -10.99 12.77 -24.27
N GLU A 14 -9.97 12.47 -23.45
CA GLU A 14 -10.12 11.56 -22.30
C GLU A 14 -11.05 12.13 -21.23
N ALA A 15 -10.95 13.42 -20.92
CA ALA A 15 -11.85 14.09 -19.97
C ALA A 15 -13.31 14.05 -20.43
N VAL A 16 -13.57 14.32 -21.72
CA VAL A 16 -14.91 14.23 -22.30
C VAL A 16 -15.43 12.79 -22.26
N ARG A 17 -14.58 11.80 -22.53
CA ARG A 17 -14.93 10.37 -22.47
C ARG A 17 -15.37 9.98 -21.07
N ARG A 18 -14.60 10.32 -20.03
CA ARG A 18 -14.91 9.99 -18.63
C ARG A 18 -16.19 10.65 -18.14
N ARG A 19 -16.34 11.97 -18.37
CA ARG A 19 -17.56 12.69 -17.99
C ARG A 19 -18.82 12.01 -18.56
N LYS A 20 -18.76 11.62 -19.85
CA LYS A 20 -19.88 10.93 -20.51
C LYS A 20 -20.13 9.53 -19.96
N ALA A 21 -19.07 8.78 -19.67
CA ALA A 21 -19.18 7.44 -19.07
C ALA A 21 -19.86 7.49 -17.69
N GLU A 22 -19.65 8.56 -16.93
CA GLU A 22 -20.27 8.80 -15.62
C GLU A 22 -21.66 9.43 -15.69
N GLY A 23 -22.17 9.71 -16.90
CA GLY A 23 -23.50 10.32 -17.10
C GLY A 23 -23.61 11.79 -16.68
N LEU A 24 -22.48 12.46 -16.42
CA LEU A 24 -22.45 13.86 -15.97
C LEU A 24 -22.72 14.83 -17.13
N THR A 25 -23.56 15.83 -16.91
CA THR A 25 -23.65 16.99 -17.82
C THR A 25 -22.48 17.95 -17.60
N GLN A 26 -22.24 18.88 -18.53
CA GLN A 26 -21.25 19.95 -18.34
C GLN A 26 -21.56 20.83 -17.12
N SER A 27 -22.84 20.96 -16.77
CA SER A 27 -23.26 21.69 -15.57
C SER A 27 -22.92 20.92 -14.30
N ASP A 28 -23.08 19.60 -14.31
CA ASP A 28 -22.76 18.73 -13.17
C ASP A 28 -21.25 18.71 -12.93
N LEU A 29 -20.45 18.57 -13.98
CA LEU A 29 -18.98 18.66 -13.88
C LEU A 29 -18.53 20.05 -13.39
N ALA A 30 -19.18 21.13 -13.83
CA ALA A 30 -18.84 22.46 -13.35
C ALA A 30 -19.10 22.62 -11.85
N ALA A 31 -20.24 22.08 -11.38
CA ALA A 31 -20.58 22.07 -9.96
C ALA A 31 -19.59 21.22 -9.14
N LEU A 32 -19.23 20.02 -9.62
CA LEU A 32 -18.26 19.14 -8.99
C LEU A 32 -16.86 19.76 -8.89
N ALA A 33 -16.40 20.41 -9.96
CA ALA A 33 -15.09 21.05 -10.02
C ALA A 33 -15.04 22.42 -9.32
N GLY A 34 -16.15 22.95 -8.79
CA GLY A 34 -16.20 24.28 -8.19
C GLY A 34 -15.85 25.41 -9.18
N VAL A 35 -16.21 25.23 -10.47
CA VAL A 35 -15.97 26.20 -11.55
C VAL A 35 -17.29 26.59 -12.21
N SER A 36 -17.27 27.61 -13.07
CA SER A 36 -18.46 27.98 -13.84
C SER A 36 -18.63 27.08 -15.07
N ARG A 37 -19.87 26.84 -15.50
CA ARG A 37 -20.15 26.06 -16.72
C ARG A 37 -19.38 26.53 -17.96
N PRO A 38 -19.21 27.85 -18.22
CA PRO A 38 -18.38 28.32 -19.34
C PRO A 38 -16.93 27.83 -19.29
N VAL A 39 -16.34 27.65 -18.09
CA VAL A 39 -14.98 27.11 -17.94
C VAL A 39 -14.91 25.66 -18.44
N VAL A 40 -15.89 24.83 -18.08
CA VAL A 40 -15.97 23.43 -18.56
C VAL A 40 -16.17 23.40 -20.08
N VAL A 41 -17.02 24.28 -20.62
CA VAL A 41 -17.24 24.37 -22.08
C VAL A 41 -15.96 24.75 -22.81
N ALA A 42 -15.24 25.78 -22.36
CA ALA A 42 -13.98 26.21 -22.94
C ALA A 42 -12.90 25.11 -22.86
N PHE A 43 -12.85 24.38 -21.73
CA PHE A 43 -11.95 23.24 -21.55
C PHE A 43 -12.26 22.13 -22.58
N GLU A 44 -13.53 21.72 -22.69
CA GLU A 44 -13.94 20.67 -23.64
C GLU A 44 -13.80 21.09 -25.12
N GLN A 45 -13.74 22.39 -25.41
CA GLN A 45 -13.44 22.92 -26.74
C GLN A 45 -11.94 22.92 -27.07
N GLY A 46 -11.08 22.57 -26.10
CA GLY A 46 -9.63 22.55 -26.26
C GLY A 46 -8.98 23.93 -26.16
N GLU A 47 -9.61 24.88 -25.48
CA GLU A 47 -8.99 26.19 -25.21
C GLU A 47 -7.76 26.05 -24.30
N ILE A 48 -6.63 26.63 -24.72
CA ILE A 48 -5.33 26.55 -24.02
C ILE A 48 -5.04 27.76 -23.11
N ASN A 49 -5.85 28.82 -23.22
CA ASN A 49 -5.72 30.09 -22.48
C ASN A 49 -6.48 30.07 -21.14
N LEU A 50 -6.97 28.91 -20.71
CA LEU A 50 -7.59 28.74 -19.40
C LEU A 50 -6.55 28.91 -18.29
N ARG A 51 -6.99 29.47 -17.15
CA ARG A 51 -6.14 29.50 -15.95
C ARG A 51 -5.83 28.07 -15.53
N PHE A 52 -4.57 27.79 -15.27
CA PHE A 52 -4.10 26.45 -14.89
C PHE A 52 -4.88 25.84 -13.72
N GLU A 53 -5.15 26.63 -12.68
CA GLU A 53 -5.98 26.23 -11.53
C GLU A 53 -7.36 25.68 -11.92
N ARG A 54 -7.98 26.23 -12.97
CA ARG A 54 -9.29 25.80 -13.45
C ARG A 54 -9.20 24.53 -14.28
N VAL A 55 -8.14 24.37 -15.05
CA VAL A 55 -7.83 23.12 -15.76
C VAL A 55 -7.63 21.99 -14.75
N VAL A 56 -6.82 22.22 -13.72
CA VAL A 56 -6.60 21.28 -12.61
C VAL A 56 -7.91 20.89 -11.96
N ALA A 57 -8.76 21.85 -11.59
CA ALA A 57 -10.04 21.56 -10.94
C ALA A 57 -10.97 20.68 -11.79
N VAL A 58 -11.00 20.90 -13.12
CA VAL A 58 -11.81 20.07 -14.04
C VAL A 58 -11.23 18.65 -14.17
N LEU A 59 -9.91 18.53 -14.28
CA LEU A 59 -9.25 17.22 -14.37
C LEU A 59 -9.35 16.43 -13.05
N ASP A 60 -9.21 17.10 -11.91
CA ASP A 60 -9.33 16.53 -10.57
C ASP A 60 -10.74 15.96 -10.32
N ALA A 61 -11.77 16.72 -10.70
CA ALA A 61 -13.16 16.27 -10.60
C ALA A 61 -13.49 15.03 -11.47
N LEU A 62 -12.67 14.71 -12.48
CA LEU A 62 -12.80 13.54 -13.33
C LEU A 62 -11.79 12.42 -12.98
N GLY A 63 -11.04 12.59 -11.88
CA GLY A 63 -9.99 11.65 -11.47
C GLY A 63 -8.85 11.56 -12.50
N LEU A 64 -8.63 12.62 -13.27
CA LEU A 64 -7.58 12.76 -14.29
C LEU A 64 -6.42 13.64 -13.81
N PHE A 65 -6.52 14.16 -12.58
CA PHE A 65 -5.47 14.88 -11.91
C PHE A 65 -5.12 14.16 -10.61
N VAL A 66 -3.86 13.79 -10.45
CA VAL A 66 -3.36 13.19 -9.21
C VAL A 66 -2.75 14.33 -8.39
N GLN A 67 -3.41 14.71 -7.28
CA GLN A 67 -2.78 15.56 -6.27
C GLN A 67 -1.99 14.67 -5.29
N PRO A 68 -0.67 14.88 -5.14
CA PRO A 68 0.07 14.30 -4.03
C PRO A 68 -0.55 14.78 -2.70
N GLY A 69 -0.83 13.86 -1.77
CA GLY A 69 -1.19 14.20 -0.38
C GLY A 69 -2.69 14.33 -0.01
N ARG A 70 -3.66 13.88 -0.83
CA ARG A 70 -5.06 13.74 -0.37
C ARG A 70 -5.37 12.29 0.01
N SER A 71 -6.14 12.07 1.08
CA SER A 71 -6.62 10.72 1.44
C SER A 71 -7.37 10.03 0.29
N ASP A 72 -8.00 10.80 -0.60
CA ASP A 72 -8.65 10.30 -1.81
C ASP A 72 -7.63 9.74 -2.84
N SER A 73 -6.39 10.25 -2.86
CA SER A 73 -5.33 9.71 -3.72
C SER A 73 -4.78 8.39 -3.20
N LEU A 74 -4.62 8.21 -1.88
CA LEU A 74 -4.17 6.93 -1.30
C LEU A 74 -5.22 5.82 -1.51
N GLN A 75 -6.50 6.11 -1.28
CA GLN A 75 -7.55 5.10 -1.54
C GLN A 75 -7.66 4.74 -3.02
N SER A 76 -7.54 5.72 -3.92
CA SER A 76 -7.51 5.47 -5.37
C SER A 76 -6.28 4.65 -5.76
N PHE A 77 -5.10 4.95 -5.19
CA PHE A 77 -3.87 4.19 -5.42
C PHE A 77 -4.03 2.72 -4.98
N VAL A 78 -4.60 2.49 -3.79
CA VAL A 78 -4.91 1.14 -3.29
C VAL A 78 -5.91 0.42 -4.20
N HIS A 79 -6.93 1.13 -4.70
CA HIS A 79 -7.91 0.55 -5.62
C HIS A 79 -7.27 0.07 -6.93
N GLU A 80 -6.45 0.91 -7.57
CA GLU A 80 -5.76 0.55 -8.80
C GLU A 80 -4.73 -0.57 -8.57
N ALA A 81 -4.01 -0.55 -7.45
CA ALA A 81 -3.09 -1.64 -7.09
C ALA A 81 -3.83 -2.98 -6.94
N ARG A 82 -5.00 -3.00 -6.27
CA ARG A 82 -5.83 -4.22 -6.16
C ARG A 82 -6.29 -4.72 -7.53
N LYS A 83 -6.78 -3.82 -8.38
CA LYS A 83 -7.20 -4.17 -9.75
C LYS A 83 -6.04 -4.76 -10.54
N ARG A 84 -4.86 -4.15 -10.43
CA ARG A 84 -3.63 -4.64 -11.04
C ARG A 84 -3.23 -6.04 -10.53
N PHE A 85 -3.38 -6.30 -9.23
CA PHE A 85 -3.16 -7.63 -8.66
C PHE A 85 -4.12 -8.68 -9.26
N VAL A 86 -5.40 -8.34 -9.40
CA VAL A 86 -6.40 -9.21 -10.04
C VAL A 86 -6.03 -9.52 -11.49
N GLU A 87 -5.57 -8.53 -12.25
CA GLU A 87 -5.09 -8.75 -13.63
C GLU A 87 -3.88 -9.69 -13.66
N LEU A 88 -2.91 -9.48 -12.77
CA LEU A 88 -1.68 -10.27 -12.70
C LEU A 88 -1.91 -11.73 -12.25
N THR A 89 -3.00 -11.99 -11.54
CA THR A 89 -3.38 -13.34 -11.09
C THR A 89 -4.38 -14.04 -12.00
N ALA A 90 -4.98 -13.35 -12.97
CA ALA A 90 -6.10 -13.87 -13.75
C ALA A 90 -5.79 -15.21 -14.42
N ASP A 91 -4.57 -15.35 -14.96
CA ASP A 91 -4.12 -16.54 -15.70
C ASP A 91 -3.50 -17.64 -14.82
N LEU A 92 -3.49 -17.45 -13.48
CA LEU A 92 -2.99 -18.48 -12.56
C LEU A 92 -4.07 -19.53 -12.29
N ASP A 93 -3.65 -20.79 -12.10
CA ASP A 93 -4.54 -21.86 -11.64
C ASP A 93 -5.28 -21.43 -10.35
N GLU A 94 -6.52 -21.88 -10.17
CA GLU A 94 -7.42 -21.43 -9.10
C GLU A 94 -6.83 -21.62 -7.69
N ASP A 95 -6.10 -22.72 -7.49
CA ASP A 95 -5.44 -23.10 -6.24
C ASP A 95 -3.98 -22.60 -6.14
N HIS A 96 -3.50 -21.85 -7.15
CA HIS A 96 -2.12 -21.38 -7.17
C HIS A 96 -1.86 -20.42 -5.98
N PRO A 97 -0.83 -20.67 -5.14
CA PRO A 97 -0.64 -19.95 -3.87
C PRO A 97 -0.39 -18.45 -4.05
N SER A 98 0.14 -18.03 -5.20
CA SER A 98 0.31 -16.60 -5.51
C SER A 98 -0.99 -15.83 -5.75
N ARG A 99 -2.13 -16.52 -5.88
CA ARG A 99 -3.46 -15.88 -5.82
C ARG A 99 -3.84 -15.47 -4.40
N GLN A 100 -3.15 -16.02 -3.39
CA GLN A 100 -3.38 -15.74 -1.97
C GLN A 100 -4.83 -16.03 -1.54
N GLY A 101 -5.41 -17.12 -2.06
CA GLY A 101 -6.85 -17.41 -1.95
C GLY A 101 -7.36 -17.69 -0.52
N TYR A 102 -6.48 -17.97 0.43
CA TYR A 102 -6.83 -18.17 1.85
C TYR A 102 -6.80 -16.89 2.67
N GLY A 103 -6.29 -15.79 2.12
CA GLY A 103 -6.17 -14.51 2.81
C GLY A 103 -4.79 -13.88 2.64
N HIS A 104 -4.75 -12.58 2.88
CA HIS A 104 -3.55 -11.77 2.73
C HIS A 104 -3.61 -10.49 3.56
N SER A 105 -2.44 -9.92 3.79
CA SER A 105 -2.29 -8.55 4.27
C SER A 105 -2.05 -7.60 3.09
N GLU A 106 -2.68 -6.44 3.17
CA GLU A 106 -2.41 -5.28 2.33
C GLU A 106 -1.96 -4.17 3.25
N GLN A 107 -0.87 -3.48 2.91
CA GLN A 107 -0.36 -2.35 3.68
C GLN A 107 0.12 -1.29 2.71
N ALA A 108 -0.39 -0.08 2.89
CA ALA A 108 -0.11 1.04 2.02
C ALA A 108 0.06 2.32 2.82
N TYR A 109 0.83 3.25 2.27
CA TYR A 109 0.99 4.56 2.87
C TYR A 109 1.21 5.64 1.83
N SER A 110 0.92 6.89 2.21
CA SER A 110 1.30 8.09 1.47
C SER A 110 2.12 9.00 2.37
N ILE A 111 3.05 9.75 1.78
CA ILE A 111 3.94 10.68 2.49
C ILE A 111 3.60 12.10 2.05
N ASP A 112 3.18 12.93 3.00
CA ASP A 112 3.00 14.36 2.78
C ASP A 112 4.37 15.06 2.87
N GLY A 113 4.51 16.26 2.30
CA GLY A 113 5.75 17.05 2.43
C GLY A 113 6.93 16.60 1.55
N VAL A 114 6.73 15.61 0.66
CA VAL A 114 7.74 15.26 -0.35
C VAL A 114 8.05 16.46 -1.23
N GLY A 115 9.34 16.79 -1.33
CA GLY A 115 9.82 17.94 -2.07
C GLY A 115 9.77 17.73 -3.59
N ALA A 116 10.94 17.74 -4.24
CA ALA A 116 11.02 17.51 -5.67
C ALA A 116 10.84 16.02 -6.00
N LEU A 117 9.84 15.69 -6.82
CA LEU A 117 9.58 14.30 -7.23
C LEU A 117 10.78 13.72 -8.00
N PRO A 118 11.48 12.69 -7.48
CA PRO A 118 12.59 12.05 -8.19
C PRO A 118 12.12 11.46 -9.51
N SER A 119 13.00 11.32 -10.50
CA SER A 119 12.73 10.46 -11.66
C SER A 119 12.56 9.00 -11.25
N LEU A 120 11.93 8.17 -12.09
CA LEU A 120 11.78 6.73 -11.81
C LEU A 120 13.13 6.01 -11.64
N THR A 121 14.16 6.43 -12.39
CA THR A 121 15.51 5.90 -12.23
C THR A 121 16.10 6.25 -10.87
N GLN A 122 15.91 7.49 -10.41
CA GLN A 122 16.37 7.91 -9.08
C GLN A 122 15.62 7.17 -7.98
N LEU A 123 14.29 7.06 -8.07
CA LEU A 123 13.48 6.31 -7.11
C LEU A 123 13.90 4.84 -7.04
N LYS A 124 14.17 4.21 -8.20
CA LYS A 124 14.67 2.83 -8.23
C LYS A 124 16.00 2.68 -7.51
N THR A 125 16.90 3.64 -7.69
CA THR A 125 18.18 3.67 -6.97
C THR A 125 17.97 3.84 -5.46
N VAL A 126 17.03 4.70 -5.04
CA VAL A 126 16.68 4.85 -3.62
C VAL A 126 16.18 3.51 -3.06
N LEU A 127 15.17 2.89 -3.68
CA LEU A 127 14.58 1.62 -3.23
C LEU A 127 15.57 0.45 -3.17
N ALA A 128 16.61 0.45 -4.01
CA ALA A 128 17.66 -0.56 -3.95
C ALA A 128 18.47 -0.53 -2.63
N HIS A 129 18.40 0.57 -1.88
CA HIS A 129 19.05 0.77 -0.59
C HIS A 129 18.05 0.77 0.59
N ALA A 130 16.82 0.28 0.36
CA ALA A 130 15.83 0.16 1.42
C ALA A 130 16.37 -0.66 2.62
N PRO A 131 16.05 -0.28 3.86
CA PRO A 131 16.53 -0.97 5.04
C PRO A 131 16.08 -2.43 5.03
N LYS A 132 16.99 -3.33 5.37
CA LYS A 132 16.69 -4.75 5.56
C LYS A 132 16.20 -4.96 6.97
N THR A 133 14.96 -5.42 7.11
CA THR A 133 14.32 -5.58 8.42
C THR A 133 14.12 -7.04 8.82
N SER A 134 14.13 -7.94 7.84
CA SER A 134 14.06 -9.39 8.03
C SER A 134 14.64 -10.11 6.80
N GLY A 135 14.61 -11.45 6.83
CA GLY A 135 14.94 -12.27 5.66
C GLY A 135 14.02 -12.05 4.46
N TRP A 136 12.82 -11.46 4.67
CA TRP A 136 11.86 -11.11 3.63
C TRP A 136 11.23 -9.74 3.88
N THR A 137 12.08 -8.70 3.80
CA THR A 137 11.75 -7.30 4.07
C THR A 137 10.60 -6.79 3.17
N PRO A 138 9.73 -5.89 3.64
CA PRO A 138 8.70 -5.28 2.78
C PRO A 138 9.35 -4.46 1.66
N PHE A 139 8.68 -4.38 0.50
CA PHE A 139 9.18 -3.65 -0.68
C PHE A 139 10.56 -4.12 -1.15
N TRP A 140 10.92 -5.38 -0.89
CA TRP A 140 12.18 -5.94 -1.36
C TRP A 140 12.30 -5.81 -2.88
N ALA A 141 13.39 -5.18 -3.32
CA ALA A 141 13.72 -4.98 -4.72
C ALA A 141 14.77 -6.01 -5.19
N PRO A 142 14.35 -7.17 -5.71
CA PRO A 142 15.29 -8.16 -6.23
C PRO A 142 16.03 -7.65 -7.46
N THR A 143 17.24 -8.15 -7.65
CA THR A 143 18.10 -7.79 -8.79
C THR A 143 18.04 -8.80 -9.94
N LYS A 144 17.53 -10.01 -9.68
CA LYS A 144 17.42 -11.08 -10.68
C LYS A 144 16.42 -10.70 -11.77
N GLU A 145 16.83 -10.85 -13.03
CA GLU A 145 16.10 -10.36 -14.22
C GLU A 145 14.63 -10.79 -14.29
N THR A 146 14.33 -12.03 -13.88
CA THR A 146 12.98 -12.59 -13.94
C THR A 146 12.02 -12.02 -12.91
N ILE A 147 12.52 -11.43 -11.82
CA ILE A 147 11.70 -10.96 -10.69
C ILE A 147 11.96 -9.50 -10.32
N LYS A 148 12.92 -8.82 -10.97
CA LYS A 148 13.29 -7.45 -10.64
C LYS A 148 12.13 -6.48 -10.84
N PRO A 149 12.07 -5.39 -10.06
CA PRO A 149 11.07 -4.34 -10.28
C PRO A 149 11.20 -3.69 -11.65
N ALA A 150 10.05 -3.34 -12.23
CA ALA A 150 9.90 -2.72 -13.54
C ALA A 150 9.20 -1.36 -13.42
N PHE A 151 9.35 -0.53 -14.46
CA PHE A 151 8.56 0.69 -14.59
C PHE A 151 7.22 0.35 -15.22
N HIS A 152 6.14 0.79 -14.60
CA HIS A 152 4.78 0.58 -15.07
C HIS A 152 3.98 1.85 -14.79
N GLU A 153 3.30 2.42 -15.78
CA GLU A 153 2.39 3.58 -15.63
C GLU A 153 2.93 4.74 -14.76
N GLY A 154 4.23 5.04 -14.84
CA GLY A 154 4.81 6.14 -14.08
C GLY A 154 5.15 5.82 -12.61
N LEU A 155 5.09 4.56 -12.20
CA LEU A 155 5.52 4.03 -10.90
C LEU A 155 6.52 2.87 -11.06
N ILE A 156 7.07 2.41 -9.92
CA ILE A 156 7.85 1.17 -9.84
C ILE A 156 6.95 0.06 -9.33
N GLU A 157 6.87 -1.04 -10.07
CA GLU A 157 6.06 -2.22 -9.76
C GLU A 157 6.97 -3.44 -9.60
N CYS A 158 6.69 -4.30 -8.63
CA CYS A 158 7.28 -5.62 -8.52
C CYS A 158 6.20 -6.66 -8.24
N TRP A 159 6.27 -7.75 -8.98
CA TRP A 159 5.42 -8.92 -8.82
C TRP A 159 6.31 -10.16 -8.74
N ILE A 160 6.39 -10.77 -7.56
CA ILE A 160 7.22 -11.98 -7.34
C ILE A 160 6.43 -13.25 -7.70
N GLY A 161 5.11 -13.21 -7.60
CA GLY A 161 4.18 -14.35 -7.73
C GLY A 161 4.04 -15.02 -9.10
N ARG A 162 4.83 -14.66 -10.12
CA ARG A 162 4.65 -15.17 -11.49
C ARG A 162 5.16 -16.63 -11.57
N PRO A 163 4.39 -17.58 -12.13
CA PRO A 163 4.82 -18.98 -12.26
C PRO A 163 6.08 -19.17 -13.09
N SER A 164 6.27 -18.32 -14.10
CA SER A 164 7.46 -18.35 -14.97
C SER A 164 8.73 -17.87 -14.26
N ASN A 165 8.62 -17.34 -13.05
CA ASN A 165 9.77 -16.85 -12.31
C ASN A 165 10.55 -18.03 -11.74
N ASP A 166 11.86 -18.03 -11.98
CA ASP A 166 12.78 -18.93 -11.29
C ASP A 166 12.94 -18.45 -9.83
N ARG A 167 12.08 -18.97 -8.94
CA ARG A 167 11.96 -18.58 -7.53
C ARG A 167 12.18 -19.78 -6.60
N ILE A 168 12.79 -19.51 -5.44
CA ILE A 168 13.08 -20.52 -4.42
C ILE A 168 11.81 -20.93 -3.68
N PHE A 169 10.93 -19.96 -3.41
CA PHE A 169 9.69 -20.17 -2.65
C PHE A 169 8.47 -20.08 -3.57
N ASN A 170 7.57 -21.06 -3.44
CA ASN A 170 6.34 -21.16 -4.22
C ASN A 170 5.12 -21.19 -3.29
N ASP A 171 5.06 -20.25 -2.34
CA ASP A 171 3.99 -20.10 -1.35
C ASP A 171 3.41 -18.68 -1.36
N ALA A 172 2.32 -18.49 -0.61
CA ALA A 172 1.59 -17.23 -0.55
C ALA A 172 2.40 -16.10 0.11
N ALA A 173 3.21 -16.41 1.14
CA ALA A 173 3.99 -15.44 1.91
C ALA A 173 5.19 -14.87 1.15
N HIS A 174 5.68 -15.57 0.13
CA HIS A 174 6.77 -15.12 -0.74
C HIS A 174 6.28 -14.66 -2.13
N SER A 175 4.96 -14.51 -2.30
CA SER A 175 4.33 -14.05 -3.54
C SER A 175 3.92 -12.58 -3.45
N ASP A 176 4.87 -11.73 -3.05
CA ASP A 176 4.63 -10.30 -2.91
C ASP A 176 4.23 -9.64 -4.23
N PHE A 177 3.31 -8.70 -4.11
CA PHE A 177 3.07 -7.66 -5.10
C PHE A 177 3.21 -6.30 -4.42
N TRP A 178 4.00 -5.42 -4.98
CA TRP A 178 4.14 -4.06 -4.47
C TRP A 178 4.34 -3.02 -5.55
N GLN A 179 3.93 -1.80 -5.24
CA GLN A 179 4.09 -0.63 -6.09
C GLN A 179 4.58 0.56 -5.26
N VAL A 180 5.44 1.40 -5.84
CA VAL A 180 5.91 2.66 -5.24
C VAL A 180 5.89 3.77 -6.29
N ALA A 181 5.17 4.85 -5.99
CA ALA A 181 5.07 6.05 -6.81
C ALA A 181 6.18 7.06 -6.48
N ARG A 182 6.36 8.03 -7.38
CA ARG A 182 7.40 9.07 -7.28
C ARG A 182 7.22 10.02 -6.09
N ASP A 183 5.99 10.16 -5.61
CA ASP A 183 5.66 10.95 -4.41
C ASP A 183 5.80 10.14 -3.11
N GLY A 184 6.35 8.93 -3.19
CA GLY A 184 6.52 8.06 -2.02
C GLY A 184 5.29 7.28 -1.62
N THR A 185 4.15 7.43 -2.31
CA THR A 185 2.98 6.57 -2.10
C THR A 185 3.35 5.13 -2.44
N ALA A 186 3.06 4.19 -1.54
CA ALA A 186 3.46 2.80 -1.66
C ALA A 186 2.34 1.84 -1.27
N TYR A 187 2.31 0.68 -1.89
CA TYR A 187 1.38 -0.42 -1.64
C TYR A 187 2.12 -1.75 -1.64
N LEU A 188 1.85 -2.60 -0.65
CA LEU A 188 2.34 -3.97 -0.54
C LEU A 188 1.16 -4.91 -0.25
N GLN A 189 1.04 -5.97 -1.03
CA GLN A 189 0.19 -7.11 -0.76
C GLN A 189 1.04 -8.37 -0.58
N ARG A 190 0.78 -9.11 0.51
CA ARG A 190 1.51 -10.33 0.87
C ARG A 190 0.57 -11.33 1.55
N GLY A 191 0.62 -12.59 1.11
CA GLY A 191 -0.09 -13.70 1.73
C GLY A 191 0.45 -14.04 3.13
N TYR A 192 -0.32 -14.79 3.90
CA TYR A 192 0.10 -15.17 5.25
C TYR A 192 1.19 -16.25 5.24
N GLN A 193 2.11 -16.16 6.20
CA GLN A 193 3.20 -17.13 6.33
C GLN A 193 2.69 -18.47 6.87
N GLU A 194 1.61 -18.39 7.63
CA GLU A 194 0.82 -19.47 8.19
C GLU A 194 0.10 -20.28 7.10
N ASP A 195 -0.05 -19.74 5.88
CA ASP A 195 -0.60 -20.46 4.72
C ASP A 195 0.48 -21.11 3.85
N GLY A 196 1.71 -21.18 4.37
CA GLY A 196 2.85 -21.84 3.75
C GLY A 196 2.91 -23.33 4.08
N HIS A 197 4.13 -23.86 4.27
CA HIS A 197 4.36 -25.30 4.44
C HIS A 197 4.06 -25.86 5.84
N ASP A 198 4.07 -25.02 6.88
CA ASP A 198 4.03 -25.50 8.27
C ASP A 198 2.62 -25.86 8.77
N PHE A 199 1.57 -25.35 8.10
CA PHE A 199 0.18 -25.54 8.51
C PHE A 199 -0.74 -25.73 7.31
N ASP A 200 -1.94 -26.26 7.60
CA ASP A 200 -3.04 -26.24 6.64
C ASP A 200 -3.44 -24.78 6.37
N PRO A 201 -3.48 -24.32 5.10
CA PRO A 201 -3.87 -22.95 4.78
C PRO A 201 -5.26 -22.59 5.29
N GLY A 202 -5.45 -21.33 5.70
CA GLY A 202 -6.75 -20.85 6.19
C GLY A 202 -7.06 -21.20 7.64
N THR A 203 -6.15 -21.86 8.38
CA THR A 203 -6.47 -22.38 9.73
C THR A 203 -5.95 -21.53 10.88
N PHE A 204 -4.77 -20.94 10.74
CA PHE A 204 -4.10 -20.24 11.83
C PHE A 204 -3.71 -18.81 11.46
N PHE A 205 -3.54 -17.99 12.49
CA PHE A 205 -3.04 -16.62 12.38
C PHE A 205 -2.08 -16.36 13.54
N ASP A 206 -0.87 -15.89 13.26
CA ASP A 206 0.18 -15.71 14.25
C ASP A 206 0.03 -14.39 15.00
N LEU A 207 0.29 -14.45 16.31
CA LEU A 207 0.22 -13.31 17.21
C LEU A 207 1.32 -12.27 16.94
N THR A 208 2.53 -12.69 16.57
CA THR A 208 3.70 -11.79 16.45
C THR A 208 3.82 -11.19 15.06
N LEU A 209 3.55 -11.98 14.00
CA LEU A 209 3.83 -11.55 12.63
C LEU A 209 3.14 -10.23 12.24
N PRO A 210 1.85 -9.98 12.52
CA PRO A 210 1.20 -8.71 12.16
C PRO A 210 1.85 -7.48 12.84
N ILE A 211 2.30 -7.61 14.09
CA ILE A 211 3.03 -6.55 14.81
C ILE A 211 4.33 -6.23 14.06
N TRP A 212 5.11 -7.27 13.74
CA TRP A 212 6.39 -7.10 13.06
C TRP A 212 6.22 -6.58 11.65
N ARG A 213 5.31 -7.14 10.84
CA ARG A 213 5.07 -6.69 9.47
C ARG A 213 4.59 -5.25 9.40
N THR A 214 3.75 -4.83 10.35
CA THR A 214 3.33 -3.42 10.45
C THR A 214 4.51 -2.52 10.82
N ALA A 215 5.34 -2.93 11.79
CA ALA A 215 6.53 -2.19 12.17
C ALA A 215 7.52 -2.03 11.00
N GLU A 216 7.76 -3.09 10.23
CA GLU A 216 8.64 -3.07 9.05
C GLU A 216 8.15 -2.06 8.01
N VAL A 217 6.84 -2.04 7.70
CA VAL A 217 6.26 -1.10 6.73
C VAL A 217 6.36 0.34 7.22
N LEU A 218 6.13 0.60 8.51
CA LEU A 218 6.27 1.95 9.07
C LEU A 218 7.73 2.43 9.07
N VAL A 219 8.68 1.56 9.40
CA VAL A 219 10.11 1.88 9.31
C VAL A 219 10.51 2.18 7.87
N HIS A 220 10.02 1.40 6.91
CA HIS A 220 10.22 1.68 5.49
C HIS A 220 9.61 3.04 5.09
N ALA A 221 8.39 3.35 5.51
CA ALA A 221 7.73 4.62 5.23
C ALA A 221 8.51 5.82 5.79
N ALA A 222 8.96 5.74 7.05
CA ALA A 222 9.77 6.79 7.67
C ALA A 222 11.13 6.96 6.99
N TRP A 223 11.78 5.87 6.58
CA TRP A 223 13.00 5.92 5.79
C TRP A 223 12.77 6.58 4.43
N LEU A 224 11.77 6.13 3.67
CA LEU A 224 11.48 6.67 2.36
C LEU A 224 11.10 8.16 2.43
N ALA A 225 10.37 8.58 3.45
CA ALA A 225 10.04 9.98 3.68
C ALA A 225 11.30 10.85 3.78
N ARG A 226 12.31 10.40 4.51
CA ARG A 226 13.60 11.10 4.64
C ARG A 226 14.37 11.13 3.32
N GLU A 227 14.43 10.01 2.60
CA GLU A 227 15.11 9.93 1.30
C GLU A 227 14.45 10.84 0.24
N LEU A 228 13.14 11.07 0.35
CA LEU A 228 12.38 11.96 -0.52
C LEU A 228 12.31 13.41 -0.02
N GLY A 229 13.01 13.73 1.07
CA GLY A 229 13.15 15.08 1.61
C GLY A 229 11.94 15.60 2.38
N ALA A 230 11.03 14.73 2.82
CA ALA A 230 9.96 15.11 3.75
C ALA A 230 10.54 15.37 5.15
N GLY A 231 9.92 16.31 5.87
CA GLY A 231 10.26 16.65 7.24
C GLY A 231 9.86 15.57 8.24
N THR A 232 10.51 15.56 9.41
CA THR A 232 10.25 14.56 10.45
C THR A 232 8.85 14.64 11.06
N ALA A 233 8.20 15.80 10.94
CA ALA A 233 6.83 16.03 11.40
C ALA A 233 5.78 15.95 10.28
N ASP A 234 6.20 15.73 9.03
CA ASP A 234 5.26 15.65 7.92
C ASP A 234 4.41 14.38 8.03
N PRO A 235 3.11 14.47 7.73
CA PRO A 235 2.21 13.33 7.86
C PRO A 235 2.58 12.14 6.96
N ILE A 236 2.56 10.95 7.55
CA ILE A 236 2.52 9.67 6.86
C ILE A 236 1.14 9.08 7.13
N ARG A 237 0.33 8.92 6.08
CA ARG A 237 -0.98 8.27 6.18
C ARG A 237 -0.79 6.80 5.89
N PHE A 238 -1.24 5.95 6.79
CA PHE A 238 -1.17 4.50 6.67
C PHE A 238 -2.57 3.92 6.55
N VAL A 239 -2.73 2.97 5.63
CA VAL A 239 -3.91 2.11 5.53
C VAL A 239 -3.46 0.66 5.42
N GLY A 240 -4.16 -0.22 6.12
CA GLY A 240 -3.92 -1.65 6.07
C GLY A 240 -5.22 -2.41 5.90
N LYS A 241 -5.16 -3.62 5.37
CA LYS A 241 -6.28 -4.54 5.33
C LYS A 241 -5.80 -5.96 5.55
N TYR A 242 -6.53 -6.71 6.35
CA TYR A 242 -6.35 -8.15 6.49
C TYR A 242 -7.64 -8.84 6.04
N THR A 243 -7.52 -9.96 5.32
CA THR A 243 -8.64 -10.70 4.68
C THR A 243 -8.48 -12.20 4.91
N GLY A 244 -9.54 -12.98 4.71
CA GLY A 244 -9.49 -14.43 4.93
C GLY A 244 -9.28 -14.79 6.40
N LEU A 245 -9.70 -13.92 7.33
CA LEU A 245 -9.53 -14.13 8.76
C LEU A 245 -10.56 -15.10 9.32
N SER A 246 -11.75 -15.19 8.72
CA SER A 246 -12.90 -15.88 9.31
C SER A 246 -12.58 -17.34 9.62
N GLY A 247 -12.74 -17.73 10.88
CA GLY A 247 -12.53 -19.11 11.34
C GLY A 247 -11.09 -19.45 11.73
N ARG A 248 -10.11 -18.59 11.42
CA ARG A 248 -8.72 -18.76 11.84
C ARG A 248 -8.60 -18.71 13.36
N GLU A 249 -7.69 -19.51 13.90
CA GLU A 249 -7.33 -19.53 15.32
C GLU A 249 -6.04 -18.74 15.55
N LEU A 250 -6.06 -17.86 16.54
CA LEU A 250 -4.88 -17.09 16.95
C LEU A 250 -3.89 -18.01 17.66
N ILE A 251 -2.65 -18.03 17.20
CA ILE A 251 -1.57 -18.84 17.77
C ILE A 251 -0.30 -18.02 17.98
N SER A 252 0.64 -18.57 18.75
CA SER A 252 1.98 -18.00 18.89
C SER A 252 3.00 -19.01 18.37
N TRP A 253 3.25 -18.96 17.07
CA TRP A 253 4.14 -19.89 16.37
C TRP A 253 5.50 -19.25 16.06
N ALA A 254 5.52 -18.02 15.53
CA ALA A 254 6.78 -17.32 15.24
C ALA A 254 7.58 -17.03 16.52
N LYS A 255 6.89 -16.89 17.66
CA LYS A 255 7.48 -16.75 19.00
C LYS A 255 6.80 -17.73 19.99
N PRO A 256 7.21 -19.01 20.03
CA PRO A 256 6.55 -20.01 20.88
C PRO A 256 6.54 -19.65 22.38
N GLY A 257 7.51 -18.85 22.83
CA GLY A 257 7.59 -18.36 24.22
C GLY A 257 6.42 -17.47 24.66
N LEU A 258 5.64 -16.91 23.73
CA LEU A 258 4.46 -16.09 24.04
C LEU A 258 3.16 -16.91 24.09
N ARG A 259 3.22 -18.24 24.03
CA ARG A 259 2.02 -19.11 24.06
C ARG A 259 1.12 -18.83 25.26
N LEU A 260 1.68 -18.45 26.41
CA LEU A 260 0.93 -18.11 27.63
C LEU A 260 0.20 -16.76 27.54
N ALA A 261 0.48 -15.93 26.55
CA ALA A 261 -0.27 -14.69 26.30
C ALA A 261 -1.64 -14.96 25.64
N ILE A 262 -1.88 -16.20 25.22
CA ILE A 262 -3.14 -16.65 24.62
C ILE A 262 -3.77 -17.62 25.61
N GLU A 263 -4.77 -17.13 26.37
CA GLU A 263 -5.38 -17.89 27.46
C GLU A 263 -6.30 -19.02 26.94
N GLU A 264 -6.92 -18.84 25.76
CA GLU A 264 -7.91 -19.74 25.17
C GLU A 264 -7.76 -19.87 23.64
N ARG A 265 -8.56 -20.73 23.00
CA ARG A 265 -8.62 -20.86 21.54
C ARG A 265 -9.42 -19.71 20.94
N LEU A 266 -8.75 -18.59 20.71
CA LEU A 266 -9.35 -17.36 20.19
C LEU A 266 -9.52 -17.46 18.67
N ARG A 267 -10.74 -17.27 18.17
CA ARG A 267 -11.08 -17.43 16.76
C ARG A 267 -11.61 -16.16 16.14
N ALA A 268 -11.19 -15.90 14.90
CA ALA A 268 -11.68 -14.76 14.16
C ALA A 268 -13.14 -14.98 13.71
N ARG A 269 -14.00 -13.99 14.00
CA ARG A 269 -15.45 -14.03 13.64
C ARG A 269 -15.81 -13.23 12.40
N ALA A 270 -14.95 -12.30 12.01
CA ALA A 270 -15.10 -11.52 10.78
C ALA A 270 -14.02 -11.95 9.79
N ASP A 271 -14.33 -11.85 8.50
CA ASP A 271 -13.40 -12.23 7.44
C ASP A 271 -12.31 -11.21 7.19
N SER A 272 -12.56 -9.94 7.50
CA SER A 272 -11.62 -8.87 7.22
C SER A 272 -11.64 -7.76 8.26
N VAL A 273 -10.57 -6.98 8.26
CA VAL A 273 -10.46 -5.73 9.02
C VAL A 273 -9.66 -4.72 8.22
N ASP A 274 -10.14 -3.48 8.20
CA ASP A 274 -9.40 -2.33 7.70
C ASP A 274 -8.73 -1.61 8.87
N LEU A 275 -7.49 -1.19 8.67
CA LEU A 275 -6.65 -0.49 9.63
C LEU A 275 -6.29 0.87 9.05
N THR A 276 -6.26 1.90 9.89
CA THR A 276 -5.91 3.26 9.45
C THR A 276 -5.12 3.98 10.53
N ALA A 277 -4.12 4.75 10.13
CA ALA A 277 -3.42 5.66 11.03
C ALA A 277 -2.87 6.87 10.28
N VAL A 278 -2.61 7.94 11.03
CA VAL A 278 -1.77 9.05 10.59
C VAL A 278 -0.65 9.18 11.60
N THR A 279 0.58 9.20 11.11
CA THR A 279 1.78 9.34 11.93
C THR A 279 2.80 10.25 11.25
N SER A 280 4.05 10.26 11.68
CA SER A 280 5.16 10.94 11.02
C SER A 280 6.46 10.15 11.19
N ALA A 281 7.49 10.46 10.41
CA ALA A 281 8.79 9.80 10.56
C ALA A 281 9.35 9.96 11.99
N GLY A 282 9.19 11.13 12.61
CA GLY A 282 9.62 11.38 13.98
C GLY A 282 8.85 10.58 15.03
N GLU A 283 7.56 10.34 14.84
CA GLU A 283 6.78 9.45 15.73
C GLU A 283 7.18 7.98 15.56
N VAL A 284 7.37 7.53 14.33
CA VAL A 284 7.87 6.16 14.04
C VAL A 284 9.23 5.94 14.70
N ASP A 285 10.15 6.91 14.59
CA ASP A 285 11.49 6.80 15.16
C ASP A 285 11.45 6.72 16.72
N ASN A 286 10.59 7.50 17.36
CA ASN A 286 10.60 7.69 18.82
C ASN A 286 9.54 6.88 19.59
N GLN A 287 8.46 6.44 18.95
CA GLN A 287 7.27 5.88 19.59
C GLN A 287 6.67 4.71 18.78
N LEU A 288 7.51 3.94 18.07
CA LEU A 288 7.07 2.85 17.19
C LEU A 288 6.07 1.89 17.84
N GLU A 289 6.29 1.51 19.09
CA GLU A 289 5.41 0.62 19.85
C GLU A 289 4.00 1.15 20.06
N LYS A 290 3.86 2.46 20.26
CA LYS A 290 2.57 3.12 20.41
C LYS A 290 1.86 3.20 19.06
N VAL A 291 2.57 3.56 18.00
CA VAL A 291 2.01 3.66 16.64
C VAL A 291 1.54 2.30 16.15
N VAL A 292 2.40 1.27 16.23
CA VAL A 292 2.06 -0.10 15.83
C VAL A 292 0.91 -0.63 16.69
N GLY A 293 0.98 -0.47 18.02
CA GLY A 293 -0.07 -0.94 18.92
C GLY A 293 -1.44 -0.36 18.63
N ALA A 294 -1.52 0.93 18.27
CA ALA A 294 -2.77 1.56 17.86
C ALA A 294 -3.30 0.98 16.53
N ILE A 295 -2.41 0.72 15.56
CA ILE A 295 -2.78 0.19 14.24
C ILE A 295 -3.30 -1.25 14.32
N VAL A 296 -2.65 -2.12 15.08
CA VAL A 296 -2.96 -3.56 15.05
C VAL A 296 -4.07 -3.98 16.03
N ARG A 297 -4.46 -3.11 16.96
CA ARG A 297 -5.50 -3.44 17.95
C ARG A 297 -6.83 -3.88 17.31
N PRO A 298 -7.39 -3.18 16.30
CA PRO A 298 -8.63 -3.61 15.64
C PRO A 298 -8.54 -4.98 14.97
N LEU A 299 -7.33 -5.42 14.58
CA LEU A 299 -7.11 -6.76 14.03
C LEU A 299 -7.25 -7.83 15.10
N TYR A 300 -6.64 -7.63 16.27
CA TYR A 300 -6.71 -8.60 17.35
C TYR A 300 -8.11 -8.72 17.96
N GLU A 301 -8.87 -7.62 18.01
CA GLU A 301 -10.28 -7.63 18.42
C GLU A 301 -11.15 -8.59 17.59
N ARG A 302 -10.72 -8.95 16.36
CA ARG A 302 -11.43 -9.93 15.53
C ARG A 302 -11.41 -11.34 16.12
N PHE A 303 -10.39 -11.66 16.92
CA PHE A 303 -10.19 -12.98 17.53
C PHE A 303 -10.86 -13.04 18.89
N ASP A 304 -12.18 -13.24 18.89
CA ASP A 304 -13.03 -13.30 20.09
C ASP A 304 -12.82 -12.12 21.07
N GLY A 305 -12.55 -10.91 20.56
CA GLY A 305 -12.35 -9.71 21.37
C GLY A 305 -10.98 -9.64 22.06
N PHE A 306 -9.99 -10.38 21.56
CA PHE A 306 -8.65 -10.38 22.14
C PHE A 306 -8.01 -8.99 22.12
N GLU A 307 -7.53 -8.55 23.28
CA GLU A 307 -6.80 -7.31 23.44
C GLU A 307 -5.36 -7.62 23.90
N PRO A 308 -4.34 -7.46 23.02
CA PRO A 308 -2.96 -7.67 23.43
C PRO A 308 -2.55 -6.62 24.45
N ALA A 309 -1.87 -7.07 25.51
CA ALA A 309 -1.28 -6.17 26.50
C ALA A 309 -0.26 -5.23 25.86
N GLU A 310 -0.20 -3.98 26.29
CA GLU A 310 0.77 -2.99 25.76
C GLU A 310 2.22 -3.47 25.93
N SER A 311 2.51 -4.14 27.04
CA SER A 311 3.83 -4.74 27.31
C SER A 311 4.22 -5.83 26.31
N LEU A 312 3.24 -6.58 25.78
CA LEU A 312 3.48 -7.58 24.74
C LEU A 312 3.93 -6.89 23.46
N ILE A 313 3.19 -5.88 22.99
CA ILE A 313 3.52 -5.12 21.79
C ILE A 313 4.88 -4.44 21.95
N ALA A 314 5.10 -3.75 23.07
CA ALA A 314 6.37 -3.09 23.36
C ALA A 314 7.54 -4.11 23.35
N GLY A 315 7.37 -5.28 23.97
CA GLY A 315 8.35 -6.35 23.94
C GLY A 315 8.66 -6.85 22.52
N GLN A 316 7.63 -7.02 21.68
CA GLN A 316 7.82 -7.42 20.28
C GLN A 316 8.55 -6.35 19.47
N ILE A 317 8.30 -5.07 19.72
CA ILE A 317 9.01 -3.97 19.06
C ILE A 317 10.47 -3.86 19.52
N VAL A 318 10.76 -4.13 20.79
CA VAL A 318 12.14 -4.22 21.29
C VAL A 318 12.90 -5.34 20.59
N ASP A 319 12.30 -6.54 20.48
CA ASP A 319 12.92 -7.68 19.79
C ASP A 319 13.12 -7.38 18.29
N PHE A 320 12.12 -6.78 17.64
CA PHE A 320 12.22 -6.32 16.26
C PHE A 320 13.39 -5.34 16.07
N LYS A 321 13.51 -4.32 16.93
CA LYS A 321 14.60 -3.33 16.87
C LYS A 321 15.98 -3.96 17.08
N ARG A 322 16.10 -5.01 17.89
CA ARG A 322 17.37 -5.75 18.03
C ARG A 322 17.73 -6.45 16.74
N GLN A 323 16.76 -7.11 16.08
CA GLN A 323 17.01 -7.79 14.82
C GLN A 323 17.41 -6.82 13.70
N LEU A 324 16.92 -5.58 13.70
CA LEU A 324 17.38 -4.54 12.76
C LEU A 324 18.88 -4.25 12.87
N GLN A 325 19.50 -4.46 14.02
CA GLN A 325 20.94 -4.23 14.23
C GLN A 325 21.80 -5.37 13.68
N ASP A 326 21.19 -6.52 13.40
CA ASP A 326 21.87 -7.72 12.91
C ASP A 326 21.96 -7.77 11.36
N PHE A 327 21.37 -6.80 10.66
CA PHE A 327 21.35 -6.68 9.19
C PHE A 327 22.15 -5.48 8.67
#